data_AF-A0A956D891-F1
#
_entry.id   AF-A0A956D891-F1
#
_cell.length_a   1.000
_cell.length_b   1.000
_cell.length_c   1.000
_cell.angle_alpha   90.00
_cell.angle_beta   90.00
_cell.angle_gamma   90.00
#
_symmetry.space_group_name_H-M   'P 1'
#
loop_
_entity.id
_entity.type
_entity.pdbx_description
1 polymer ?
#
loop_
_entity_poly.entity_id
_entity_poly.type
_entity_poly.pdbx_seq_one_letter_code
_entity_poly.pdbx_strand_id
1 'polypeptide(L)'
;MRIGLIGPAVSSDDDALRDAVEFLLGDAEAELAVYLGDDDAADRFANRLQRDLRGPDARPFLDRAVDLACEGTPEQLLEALDADRQLRRLERLRALPPAPARAVEIIGDRIVLMVHDKRVLDEDDIANATMIVYGRSDELLLKRFGPRYFFSPGPLAGGKVGLLEADEEGRIALSAFAPSGEPLWREVLQGKRSKLSVSG
;
A
#
# COMPACT_ATOMS: atom_id res chain seq x y z
N MET A 1 0.04 -11.01 6.38
CA MET A 1 0.36 -9.60 6.13
C MET A 1 0.92 -9.42 4.73
N ARG A 2 0.20 -8.65 3.91
CA ARG A 2 0.60 -8.21 2.57
C ARG A 2 0.51 -6.68 2.52
N ILE A 3 1.58 -6.02 2.12
CA ILE A 3 1.68 -4.55 2.08
C ILE A 3 1.93 -4.11 0.64
N GLY A 4 0.97 -3.39 0.05
CA GLY A 4 1.12 -2.71 -1.23
C GLY A 4 1.89 -1.41 -1.06
N LEU A 5 2.77 -1.10 -2.01
CA LEU A 5 3.63 0.06 -1.99
C LEU A 5 3.43 0.86 -3.28
N ILE A 6 3.00 2.11 -3.13
CA ILE A 6 2.73 3.03 -4.23
C ILE A 6 3.73 4.19 -4.14
N GLY A 7 4.47 4.41 -5.23
CA GLY A 7 5.40 5.52 -5.33
C GLY A 7 4.73 6.91 -5.35
N PRO A 8 5.49 8.00 -5.22
CA PRO A 8 4.97 9.35 -5.43
C PRO A 8 4.32 9.48 -6.80
N ALA A 9 3.16 10.14 -6.86
CA ALA A 9 2.36 10.33 -8.06
C ALA A 9 2.25 11.83 -8.37
N VAL A 10 2.27 12.21 -9.65
CA VAL A 10 1.92 13.57 -10.06
C VAL A 10 0.44 13.66 -10.42
N SER A 11 -0.11 14.86 -10.57
CA SER A 11 -1.55 15.06 -10.83
C SER A 11 -2.07 14.42 -12.12
N SER A 12 -1.19 14.08 -13.08
CA SER A 12 -1.56 13.36 -14.30
C SER A 12 -1.73 11.85 -14.09
N ASP A 13 -1.37 11.32 -12.92
CA ASP A 13 -1.28 9.89 -12.66
C ASP A 13 -2.53 9.33 -11.95
N ASP A 14 -3.65 10.06 -11.93
CA ASP A 14 -4.87 9.65 -11.22
C ASP A 14 -5.39 8.28 -11.70
N ASP A 15 -5.31 7.99 -13.00
CA ASP A 15 -5.71 6.70 -13.56
C ASP A 15 -4.73 5.59 -13.13
N ALA A 16 -3.42 5.86 -13.17
CA ALA A 16 -2.41 4.90 -12.70
C ALA A 16 -2.55 4.64 -11.19
N LEU A 17 -2.95 5.64 -10.40
CA LEU A 17 -3.19 5.50 -8.98
C LEU A 17 -4.46 4.69 -8.72
N ARG A 18 -5.49 4.87 -9.54
CA ARG A 18 -6.69 4.02 -9.51
C ARG A 18 -6.33 2.56 -9.77
N ASP A 19 -5.67 2.28 -10.89
CA ASP A 19 -5.25 0.93 -11.27
C ASP A 19 -4.40 0.30 -10.17
N ALA A 20 -3.42 1.04 -9.64
CA ALA A 20 -2.58 0.59 -8.55
C ALA A 20 -3.38 0.21 -7.29
N VAL A 21 -4.33 1.04 -6.89
CA VAL A 21 -5.16 0.79 -5.69
C VAL A 21 -6.11 -0.39 -5.92
N GLU A 22 -6.74 -0.45 -7.09
CA GLU A 22 -7.64 -1.55 -7.47
C GLU A 22 -6.90 -2.89 -7.50
N PHE A 23 -5.74 -2.94 -8.14
CA PHE A 23 -4.89 -4.12 -8.16
C PHE A 23 -4.42 -4.49 -6.76
N LEU A 24 -3.80 -3.55 -6.02
CA LEU A 24 -3.19 -3.87 -4.73
C LEU A 24 -4.22 -4.30 -3.68
N LEU A 25 -5.33 -3.58 -3.53
CA LEU A 25 -6.34 -3.86 -2.50
C LEU A 25 -7.42 -4.84 -2.95
N GLY A 26 -7.57 -5.05 -4.26
CA GLY A 26 -8.46 -6.02 -4.88
C GLY A 26 -7.73 -7.33 -5.16
N ASP A 27 -7.10 -7.44 -6.33
CA ASP A 27 -6.55 -8.69 -6.87
C ASP A 27 -5.37 -9.24 -6.07
N ALA A 28 -4.45 -8.35 -5.66
CA ALA A 28 -3.30 -8.72 -4.84
C ALA A 28 -3.64 -8.78 -3.34
N GLU A 29 -4.90 -8.53 -2.97
CA GLU A 29 -5.43 -8.65 -1.59
C GLU A 29 -4.50 -8.09 -0.51
N ALA A 30 -3.84 -6.96 -0.79
CA ALA A 30 -3.01 -6.29 0.20
C ALA A 30 -3.88 -5.88 1.39
N GLU A 31 -3.39 -6.18 2.59
CA GLU A 31 -4.05 -5.81 3.84
C GLU A 31 -3.92 -4.31 4.10
N LEU A 32 -2.88 -3.70 3.53
CA LEU A 32 -2.55 -2.29 3.61
C LEU A 32 -1.91 -1.85 2.29
N ALA A 33 -2.32 -0.71 1.73
CA ALA A 33 -1.59 -0.04 0.65
C ALA A 33 -1.03 1.29 1.16
N VAL A 34 0.27 1.50 0.97
CA VAL A 34 0.99 2.68 1.47
C VAL A 34 1.46 3.53 0.29
N TYR A 35 0.99 4.78 0.25
CA TYR A 35 1.47 5.82 -0.65
C TYR A 35 2.71 6.50 -0.05
N LEU A 36 3.81 6.48 -0.80
CA LEU A 36 5.14 6.89 -0.33
C LEU A 36 5.50 8.35 -0.67
N GLY A 37 4.58 9.10 -1.29
CA GLY A 37 4.74 10.54 -1.52
C GLY A 37 4.62 11.37 -0.23
N ASP A 38 5.20 12.58 -0.24
CA ASP A 38 5.07 13.58 0.82
C ASP A 38 4.03 14.68 0.49
N ASP A 39 3.23 14.44 -0.55
CA ASP A 39 2.12 15.29 -0.98
C ASP A 39 0.76 14.71 -0.56
N ASP A 40 -0.30 15.45 -0.90
CA ASP A 40 -1.70 15.11 -0.66
C ASP A 40 -2.35 14.31 -1.81
N ALA A 41 -1.58 13.71 -2.73
CA ALA A 41 -2.16 13.03 -3.89
C ALA A 41 -3.05 11.84 -3.50
N ALA A 42 -2.61 11.00 -2.56
CA ALA A 42 -3.40 9.88 -2.06
C ALA A 42 -4.70 10.35 -1.37
N ASP A 43 -4.63 11.42 -0.57
CA ASP A 43 -5.81 11.97 0.11
C ASP A 43 -6.80 12.58 -0.89
N ARG A 44 -6.30 13.34 -1.87
CA ARG A 44 -7.16 13.90 -2.94
C ARG A 44 -7.82 12.80 -3.77
N PHE A 45 -7.06 11.75 -4.12
CA PHE A 45 -7.58 10.59 -4.83
C PHE A 45 -8.65 9.88 -4.01
N ALA A 46 -8.36 9.53 -2.76
CA ALA A 46 -9.30 8.84 -1.89
C ALA A 46 -10.59 9.66 -1.69
N ASN A 47 -10.47 10.96 -1.41
CA ASN A 47 -11.63 11.83 -1.25
C ASN A 47 -12.48 11.95 -2.53
N ARG A 48 -11.84 11.90 -3.70
CA ARG A 48 -12.55 11.93 -5.00
C ARG A 48 -13.28 10.62 -5.24
N LEU A 49 -12.58 9.50 -5.12
CA LEU A 49 -13.17 8.17 -5.30
C LEU A 49 -14.31 7.92 -4.31
N GLN A 50 -14.17 8.35 -3.05
CA GLN A 50 -15.25 8.27 -2.06
C GLN A 50 -16.50 9.06 -2.48
N ARG A 51 -16.32 10.26 -3.05
CA ARG A 51 -17.43 11.07 -3.56
C ARG A 51 -18.11 10.39 -4.75
N ASP A 52 -17.31 9.85 -5.67
CA ASP A 52 -17.82 9.16 -6.87
C ASP A 52 -18.61 7.89 -6.48
N LEU A 53 -18.08 7.08 -5.56
CA LEU A 53 -18.71 5.82 -5.10
C LEU A 53 -19.96 6.04 -4.25
N ARG A 54 -19.99 7.07 -3.40
CA ARG A 54 -21.21 7.41 -2.64
C ARG A 54 -22.30 7.94 -3.57
N GLY A 55 -21.91 8.60 -4.67
CA GLY A 55 -22.84 9.25 -5.57
C GLY A 55 -23.64 10.37 -4.87
N PRO A 56 -24.85 10.68 -5.34
CA PRO A 56 -25.65 11.79 -4.79
C PRO A 56 -26.20 11.50 -3.38
N ASP A 57 -26.28 10.23 -2.97
CA ASP A 57 -26.85 9.81 -1.69
C ASP A 57 -25.74 9.52 -0.66
N ALA A 58 -25.49 10.50 0.21
CA ALA A 58 -24.44 10.45 1.23
C ALA A 58 -24.81 9.66 2.49
N ARG A 59 -26.00 9.04 2.55
CA ARG A 59 -26.42 8.25 3.72
C ARG A 59 -25.55 7.00 3.93
N PRO A 60 -25.43 6.48 5.16
CA PRO A 60 -24.78 5.20 5.44
C PRO A 60 -25.35 4.06 4.58
N PHE A 61 -24.49 3.10 4.21
CA PHE A 61 -24.88 1.97 3.34
C PHE A 61 -26.13 1.24 3.83
N LEU A 62 -26.23 0.94 5.13
CA LEU A 62 -27.35 0.18 5.68
C LEU A 62 -28.70 0.89 5.50
N ASP A 63 -28.74 2.21 5.65
CA ASP A 63 -29.97 3.00 5.46
C ASP A 63 -30.42 2.95 4.00
N ARG A 64 -29.45 3.05 3.07
CA ARG A 64 -29.72 2.93 1.62
C ARG A 64 -30.13 1.52 1.21
N ALA A 65 -29.51 0.50 1.81
CA ALA A 65 -29.77 -0.89 1.49
C ALA A 65 -31.20 -1.32 1.85
N VAL A 66 -31.77 -0.77 2.93
CA VAL A 66 -33.18 -1.02 3.30
C VAL A 66 -34.12 -0.49 2.21
N ASP A 67 -33.95 0.77 1.79
CA ASP A 67 -34.76 1.36 0.73
C ASP A 67 -34.63 0.57 -0.58
N LEU A 68 -33.41 0.22 -0.98
CA LEU A 68 -33.15 -0.56 -2.19
C LEU A 68 -33.73 -1.98 -2.13
N ALA A 69 -33.74 -2.62 -0.95
CA ALA A 69 -34.33 -3.94 -0.78
C ALA A 69 -35.87 -3.92 -0.84
N CYS A 70 -36.49 -2.81 -0.45
CA CYS A 70 -37.95 -2.66 -0.47
C CYS A 70 -38.47 -2.15 -1.83
N GLU A 71 -37.77 -1.20 -2.44
CA GLU A 71 -38.29 -0.40 -3.57
C GLU A 71 -37.37 -0.41 -4.81
N GLY A 72 -36.13 -0.87 -4.67
CA GLY A 72 -35.14 -0.87 -5.75
C GLY A 72 -35.15 -2.12 -6.62
N THR A 73 -34.23 -2.15 -7.59
CA THR A 73 -33.96 -3.35 -8.41
C THR A 73 -32.75 -4.14 -7.88
N PRO A 74 -32.65 -5.44 -8.19
CA PRO A 74 -31.47 -6.23 -7.86
C PRO A 74 -30.16 -5.60 -8.36
N GLU A 75 -30.16 -5.00 -9.54
CA GLU A 75 -28.99 -4.34 -10.13
C GLU A 75 -28.54 -3.14 -9.28
N GLN A 76 -29.49 -2.30 -8.86
CA GLN A 76 -29.19 -1.14 -7.99
C GLN A 76 -28.63 -1.57 -6.63
N LEU A 77 -29.14 -2.67 -6.07
CA LEU A 77 -28.62 -3.23 -4.82
C LEU A 77 -27.20 -3.79 -5.00
N LEU A 78 -26.93 -4.47 -6.12
CA LEU A 78 -25.60 -5.00 -6.44
C LEU A 78 -24.57 -3.87 -6.65
N GLU A 79 -24.96 -2.80 -7.35
CA GLU A 79 -24.13 -1.61 -7.52
C GLU A 79 -23.80 -0.96 -6.17
N ALA A 80 -24.80 -0.81 -5.28
CA ALA A 80 -24.57 -0.27 -3.94
C ALA A 80 -23.66 -1.17 -3.08
N LEU A 81 -23.81 -2.49 -3.17
CA LEU A 81 -22.94 -3.45 -2.50
C LEU A 81 -21.50 -3.38 -3.02
N ASP A 82 -21.30 -3.23 -4.33
CA ASP A 82 -19.98 -3.10 -4.92
C ASP A 82 -19.31 -1.79 -4.49
N ALA A 83 -20.04 -0.68 -4.53
CA ALA A 83 -19.55 0.61 -4.05
C ALA A 83 -19.15 0.56 -2.56
N ASP A 84 -19.95 -0.07 -1.69
CA ASP A 84 -19.59 -0.25 -0.27
C ASP A 84 -18.32 -1.09 -0.10
N ARG A 85 -18.17 -2.18 -0.86
CA ARG A 85 -16.93 -2.98 -0.85
C ARG A 85 -15.73 -2.14 -1.26
N GLN A 86 -15.83 -1.38 -2.34
CA GLN A 86 -14.73 -0.52 -2.81
C GLN A 86 -14.37 0.56 -1.77
N LEU A 87 -15.36 1.18 -1.12
CA LEU A 87 -15.14 2.14 -0.03
C LEU A 87 -14.39 1.51 1.14
N ARG A 88 -14.81 0.32 1.60
CA ARG A 88 -14.10 -0.40 2.67
C ARG A 88 -12.69 -0.80 2.27
N ARG A 89 -12.46 -1.15 1.01
CA ARG A 89 -11.11 -1.42 0.52
C ARG A 89 -10.25 -0.16 0.64
N LEU A 90 -10.76 0.98 0.18
CA LEU A 90 -10.07 2.27 0.20
C LEU A 90 -9.71 2.73 1.62
N GLU A 91 -10.43 2.32 2.66
CA GLU A 91 -10.05 2.56 4.06
C GLU A 91 -8.69 1.97 4.43
N ARG A 92 -8.16 1.02 3.64
CA ARG A 92 -6.82 0.41 3.80
C ARG A 92 -5.73 1.14 3.00
N LEU A 93 -6.06 2.20 2.27
CA LEU A 93 -5.06 3.11 1.70
C LEU A 93 -4.57 4.09 2.79
N ARG A 94 -3.25 4.25 2.89
CA ARG A 94 -2.60 5.17 3.84
C ARG A 94 -1.51 5.96 3.12
N ALA A 95 -1.46 7.27 3.33
CA ALA A 95 -0.26 8.05 3.06
C ALA A 95 0.76 7.85 4.19
N LEU A 96 2.04 8.00 3.88
CA LEU A 96 3.06 8.06 4.92
C LEU A 96 2.83 9.25 5.85
N PRO A 97 3.17 9.13 7.15
CA PRO A 97 3.17 10.27 8.03
C PRO A 97 4.25 11.28 7.59
N PRO A 98 4.03 12.60 7.83
CA PRO A 98 5.00 13.62 7.45
C PRO A 98 6.31 13.47 8.25
N ALA A 99 7.43 13.82 7.61
CA ALA A 99 8.73 13.80 8.27
C ALA A 99 8.72 14.66 9.56
N PRO A 100 9.42 14.24 10.63
CA PRO A 100 10.34 13.10 10.71
C PRO A 100 9.68 11.78 11.12
N ALA A 101 8.34 11.70 11.17
CA ALA A 101 7.66 10.45 11.52
C ALA A 101 7.86 9.39 10.44
N ARG A 102 7.75 8.12 10.85
CA ARG A 102 7.96 6.94 10.00
C ARG A 102 6.85 5.93 10.25
N ALA A 103 6.46 5.23 9.19
CA ALA A 103 5.55 4.10 9.32
C ALA A 103 6.39 2.84 9.59
N VAL A 104 5.96 2.04 10.54
CA VAL A 104 6.62 0.79 10.93
C VAL A 104 5.59 -0.31 10.83
N GLU A 105 5.91 -1.33 10.03
CA GLU A 105 5.09 -2.53 9.89
C GLU A 105 5.92 -3.78 10.18
N ILE A 106 5.25 -4.87 10.52
CA ILE A 106 5.89 -6.14 10.85
C ILE A 106 5.36 -7.24 9.93
N ILE A 107 6.25 -7.84 9.15
CA ILE A 107 5.94 -9.03 8.34
C ILE A 107 6.64 -10.23 8.99
N GLY A 108 5.86 -11.12 9.62
CA GLY A 108 6.41 -12.24 10.39
C GLY A 108 7.16 -11.74 11.63
N ASP A 109 8.49 -11.91 11.65
CA ASP A 109 9.40 -11.43 12.70
C ASP A 109 10.27 -10.24 12.24
N ARG A 110 9.93 -9.62 11.10
CA ARG A 110 10.78 -8.63 10.43
C ARG A 110 10.15 -7.25 10.41
N ILE A 111 10.96 -6.26 10.79
CA ILE A 111 10.59 -4.85 10.77
C ILE A 111 10.75 -4.30 9.35
N VAL A 112 9.66 -3.74 8.83
CA VAL A 112 9.60 -2.95 7.60
C VAL A 112 9.39 -1.49 7.99
N LEU A 113 10.41 -0.67 7.71
CA LEU A 113 10.40 0.75 7.99
C LEU A 113 10.11 1.52 6.70
N MET A 114 9.15 2.44 6.72
CA MET A 114 8.73 3.19 5.53
C MET A 114 8.77 4.70 5.78
N VAL A 115 9.41 5.43 4.87
CA VAL A 115 9.61 6.89 4.94
C VAL A 115 9.52 7.51 3.55
N HIS A 116 9.25 8.80 3.43
CA HIS A 116 9.34 9.44 2.12
C HIS A 116 10.81 9.56 1.67
N ASP A 117 11.63 10.26 2.46
CA ASP A 117 13.06 10.43 2.21
C ASP A 117 13.90 9.70 3.26
N LYS A 118 14.69 8.72 2.83
CA LYS A 118 15.59 7.96 3.71
C LYS A 118 16.64 8.80 4.45
N ARG A 119 16.86 10.06 4.06
CA ARG A 119 17.75 10.99 4.79
C ARG A 119 17.26 11.34 6.18
N VAL A 120 15.99 11.11 6.49
CA VAL A 120 15.44 11.33 7.84
C VAL A 120 15.83 10.23 8.83
N LEU A 121 16.37 9.12 8.33
CA LEU A 121 16.73 7.96 9.14
C LEU A 121 18.10 8.16 9.80
N ASP A 122 18.18 7.77 11.07
CA ASP A 122 19.45 7.67 11.79
C ASP A 122 19.99 6.22 11.79
N GLU A 123 21.13 6.01 12.46
CA GLU A 123 21.77 4.70 12.53
C GLU A 123 20.93 3.66 13.28
N ASP A 124 20.22 4.08 14.33
CA ASP A 124 19.39 3.20 15.16
C ASP A 124 18.16 2.72 14.38
N ASP A 125 17.55 3.59 13.58
CA ASP A 125 16.46 3.25 12.68
C ASP A 125 16.87 2.17 11.67
N ILE A 126 18.04 2.35 11.04
CA ILE A 126 18.56 1.42 10.05
C ILE A 126 18.99 0.10 10.70
N ALA A 127 19.55 0.15 11.92
CA ALA A 127 20.06 -1.04 12.60
C ALA A 127 18.95 -2.06 12.91
N ASN A 128 17.76 -1.56 13.28
CA ASN A 128 16.61 -2.36 13.70
C ASN A 128 15.70 -2.83 12.55
N ALA A 129 15.72 -2.15 11.40
CA ALA A 129 14.94 -2.54 10.25
C ALA A 129 15.56 -3.73 9.49
N THR A 130 14.72 -4.66 9.03
CA THR A 130 15.13 -5.66 8.02
C THR A 130 15.04 -5.07 6.62
N MET A 131 14.02 -4.26 6.39
CA MET A 131 13.80 -3.58 5.12
C MET A 131 13.38 -2.13 5.36
N ILE A 132 13.99 -1.23 4.60
CA ILE A 132 13.69 0.18 4.55
C ILE A 132 13.07 0.46 3.18
N VAL A 133 11.82 0.91 3.16
CA VAL A 133 11.12 1.37 1.97
C VAL A 133 11.12 2.89 1.95
N TYR A 134 11.40 3.49 0.79
CA TYR A 134 11.34 4.93 0.64
C TYR A 134 10.72 5.39 -0.68
N GLY A 135 10.05 6.55 -0.65
CA GLY A 135 9.37 7.13 -1.82
C GLY A 135 10.28 7.96 -2.72
N ARG A 136 11.21 8.73 -2.14
CA ARG A 136 12.09 9.64 -2.89
C ARG A 136 13.16 8.87 -3.67
N SER A 137 12.87 8.57 -4.93
CA SER A 137 13.74 7.92 -5.91
C SER A 137 13.29 8.28 -7.32
N ASP A 138 14.20 8.26 -8.29
CA ASP A 138 13.87 8.50 -9.71
C ASP A 138 13.47 7.20 -10.43
N GLU A 139 13.78 6.04 -9.84
CA GLU A 139 13.51 4.73 -10.41
C GLU A 139 13.23 3.67 -9.33
N LEU A 140 12.78 2.49 -9.78
CA LEU A 140 12.67 1.31 -8.92
C LEU A 140 14.06 0.82 -8.53
N LEU A 141 14.30 0.66 -7.23
CA LEU A 141 15.59 0.24 -6.71
C LEU A 141 15.41 -0.78 -5.59
N LEU A 142 16.14 -1.88 -5.67
CA LEU A 142 16.42 -2.75 -4.53
C LEU A 142 17.94 -2.79 -4.32
N LYS A 143 18.39 -2.43 -3.13
CA LYS A 143 19.81 -2.53 -2.72
C LYS A 143 19.92 -3.24 -1.40
N ARG A 144 20.95 -4.06 -1.24
CA ARG A 144 21.28 -4.72 0.01
C ARG A 144 22.55 -4.14 0.60
N PHE A 145 22.49 -3.73 1.86
CA PHE A 145 23.64 -3.28 2.65
C PHE A 145 23.74 -4.15 3.90
N GLY A 146 24.70 -5.08 3.90
CA GLY A 146 24.83 -6.09 4.95
C GLY A 146 23.55 -6.96 5.03
N PRO A 147 22.88 -7.03 6.20
CA PRO A 147 21.64 -7.79 6.35
C PRO A 147 20.37 -6.97 6.07
N ARG A 148 20.48 -5.69 5.66
CA ARG A 148 19.32 -4.80 5.41
C ARG A 148 19.07 -4.60 3.93
N TYR A 149 17.80 -4.48 3.60
CA TYR A 149 17.33 -4.16 2.25
C TYR A 149 16.78 -2.75 2.20
N PHE A 150 17.06 -2.06 1.11
CA PHE A 150 16.58 -0.72 0.80
C PHE A 150 15.81 -0.81 -0.49
N PHE A 151 14.51 -0.52 -0.42
CA PHE A 151 13.60 -0.63 -1.55
C PHE A 151 12.92 0.71 -1.84
N SER A 152 12.75 1.00 -3.12
CA SER A 152 11.85 2.05 -3.60
C SER A 152 11.13 1.52 -4.84
N PRO A 153 9.80 1.64 -4.95
CA PRO A 153 9.09 1.35 -6.19
C PRO A 153 9.39 2.38 -7.30
N GLY A 154 9.99 3.52 -6.95
CA GLY A 154 10.18 4.67 -7.84
C GLY A 154 8.89 5.51 -7.93
N PRO A 155 8.86 6.55 -8.78
CA PRO A 155 7.66 7.32 -9.05
C PRO A 155 6.59 6.45 -9.73
N LEU A 156 5.31 6.71 -9.46
CA LEU A 156 4.20 5.96 -10.05
C LEU A 156 4.17 6.07 -11.59
N ALA A 157 4.55 7.24 -12.14
CA ALA A 157 4.74 7.46 -13.57
C ALA A 157 5.77 6.49 -14.20
N GLY A 158 6.64 5.86 -13.40
CA GLY A 158 7.53 4.79 -13.83
C GLY A 158 6.82 3.45 -14.12
N GLY A 159 5.50 3.39 -13.94
CA GLY A 159 4.63 2.27 -14.27
C GLY A 159 4.82 1.06 -13.36
N LYS A 160 5.15 1.27 -12.08
CA LYS A 160 5.45 0.17 -11.15
C LYS A 160 4.86 0.42 -9.77
N VAL A 161 4.40 -0.66 -9.15
CA VAL A 161 4.00 -0.74 -7.74
C VAL A 161 4.73 -1.89 -7.07
N GLY A 162 4.92 -1.81 -5.76
CA GLY A 162 5.53 -2.88 -4.96
C GLY A 162 4.51 -3.67 -4.17
N LEU A 163 4.82 -4.94 -3.90
CA LEU A 163 4.08 -5.78 -2.95
C LEU A 163 5.08 -6.50 -2.05
N LEU A 164 4.87 -6.36 -0.73
CA LEU A 164 5.62 -7.07 0.30
C LEU A 164 4.73 -8.10 0.98
N GLU A 165 5.22 -9.32 1.12
CA GLU A 165 4.51 -10.39 1.80
C GLU A 165 5.48 -11.38 2.45
N ALA A 166 4.97 -12.19 3.36
CA ALA A 166 5.71 -13.37 3.81
C ALA A 166 5.55 -14.49 2.76
N ASP A 167 6.64 -15.13 2.37
CA ASP A 167 6.61 -16.36 1.58
C ASP A 167 6.24 -17.58 2.45
N GLU A 168 6.14 -18.75 1.83
CA GLU A 168 5.80 -20.01 2.49
C GLU A 168 6.78 -20.41 3.62
N GLU A 169 8.02 -19.93 3.55
CA GLU A 169 9.06 -20.18 4.56
C GLU A 169 9.11 -19.07 5.64
N GLY A 170 8.23 -18.06 5.54
CA GLY A 170 8.17 -16.91 6.43
C GLY A 170 9.25 -15.84 6.15
N ARG A 171 9.90 -15.88 4.98
CA ARG A 171 10.83 -14.83 4.52
C ARG A 171 10.04 -13.71 3.86
N ILE A 172 10.60 -12.51 3.83
CA ILE A 172 9.99 -11.42 3.06
C ILE A 172 10.21 -11.71 1.57
N ALA A 173 9.11 -11.77 0.82
CA ALA A 173 9.11 -11.66 -0.63
C ALA A 173 8.71 -10.24 -1.03
N LEU A 174 9.46 -9.67 -1.97
CA LEU A 174 9.19 -8.40 -2.59
C LEU A 174 8.91 -8.63 -4.07
N SER A 175 7.76 -8.18 -4.55
CA SER A 175 7.38 -8.19 -5.95
C SER A 175 7.18 -6.77 -6.47
N ALA A 176 7.45 -6.57 -7.76
CA ALA A 176 7.01 -5.40 -8.51
C ALA A 176 6.03 -5.81 -9.60
N PHE A 177 5.00 -5.00 -9.76
CA PHE A 177 3.95 -5.16 -10.75
C PHE A 177 3.76 -3.86 -11.51
N ALA A 178 3.22 -3.93 -12.73
CA ALA A 178 2.57 -2.78 -13.32
C ALA A 178 1.30 -2.44 -12.50
N PRO A 179 0.79 -1.19 -12.54
CA PRO A 179 -0.49 -0.85 -11.90
C PRO A 179 -1.65 -1.75 -12.33
N SER A 180 -1.62 -2.25 -13.57
CA SER A 180 -2.59 -3.22 -14.12
C SER A 180 -2.51 -4.63 -13.52
N GLY A 181 -1.53 -4.91 -12.66
CA GLY A 181 -1.29 -6.22 -12.06
C GLY A 181 -0.38 -7.15 -12.86
N GLU A 182 0.17 -6.71 -14.00
CA GLU A 182 1.17 -7.49 -14.73
C GLU A 182 2.44 -7.70 -13.86
N PRO A 183 2.89 -8.94 -13.64
CA PRO A 183 4.09 -9.20 -12.85
C PRO A 183 5.34 -8.79 -13.61
N LEU A 184 6.14 -7.90 -13.02
CA LEU A 184 7.38 -7.42 -13.63
C LEU A 184 8.60 -8.11 -13.04
N TRP A 185 8.61 -8.31 -11.72
CA TRP A 185 9.77 -8.84 -11.01
C TRP A 185 9.39 -9.35 -9.62
N ARG A 186 10.18 -10.29 -9.09
CA ARG A 186 10.06 -10.80 -7.72
C ARG A 186 11.43 -11.21 -7.17
N GLU A 187 11.68 -10.89 -5.90
CA GLU A 187 12.85 -11.33 -5.14
C GLU A 187 12.44 -11.77 -3.73
N VAL A 188 13.00 -12.90 -3.28
CA VAL A 188 12.87 -13.37 -1.91
C VAL A 188 14.09 -12.91 -1.12
N LEU A 189 13.87 -12.09 -0.10
CA LEU A 189 14.93 -11.46 0.66
C LEU A 189 15.61 -12.48 1.59
N GLN A 190 16.93 -12.47 1.58
CA GLN A 190 17.74 -13.33 2.45
C GLN A 190 17.86 -12.70 3.84
N GLY A 191 17.50 -13.41 4.90
CA GLY A 191 17.68 -12.88 6.27
C GLY A 191 17.87 -13.95 7.34
N LYS A 192 18.80 -13.74 8.27
CA LYS A 192 18.89 -14.53 9.53
C LYS A 192 17.66 -14.24 10.41
N ARG A 193 17.02 -15.29 10.95
CA ARG A 193 15.96 -15.16 11.98
C ARG A 193 16.50 -14.42 13.21
N SER A 194 15.73 -13.48 13.72
CA SER A 194 16.05 -12.77 14.96
C SER A 194 15.84 -13.74 16.13
N LYS A 195 16.91 -14.24 16.76
CA LYS A 195 16.77 -14.96 18.04
C LYS A 195 16.57 -13.93 19.15
N LEU A 196 15.32 -13.64 19.51
CA LEU A 196 15.02 -13.00 20.77
C LEU A 196 15.30 -14.00 21.89
N SER A 197 16.33 -13.77 22.69
CA SER A 197 16.51 -14.42 23.99
C SER A 197 16.30 -13.39 25.09
N VAL A 198 15.28 -13.58 25.92
CA VAL A 198 15.14 -12.85 27.19
C VAL A 198 15.99 -13.60 28.21
N SER A 199 17.05 -12.95 28.71
CA SER A 199 17.78 -13.42 29.88
C SER A 199 17.03 -12.98 31.13
N GLY A 200 16.48 -13.94 31.87
CA GLY A 200 15.99 -13.74 33.24
C GLY A 200 17.11 -13.82 34.27
#